data_AF-K0CBC9-F1
#
_entry.id   AF-K0CBC9-F1
#
_cell.length_a   1.000
_cell.length_b   1.000
_cell.length_c   1.000
_cell.angle_alpha   90.00
_cell.angle_beta   90.00
_cell.angle_gamma   90.00
#
_symmetry.space_group_name_H-M   'P 1'
#
loop_
_entity.id
_entity.type
_entity.pdbx_description
1 polymer ?
#
loop_
_entity_poly.entity_id
_entity_poly.type
_entity_poly.pdbx_seq_one_letter_code
_entity_poly.pdbx_strand_id
1 'polypeptide(L)' 'MPSEGANNVAIALFTFPSLAKYEEYRKASFKDAECQAAFRYAEETRCVVSCERSFMRPVFE' A
#
# COMPACT_ATOMS: atom_id res chain seq x y z
N MET A 1 -25.12 -6.12 -7.37
CA MET A 1 -24.55 -5.50 -8.58
C MET A 1 -23.06 -5.36 -8.32
N PRO A 2 -22.16 -6.16 -8.92
CA PRO A 2 -20.86 -6.35 -8.27
C PRO A 2 -19.72 -5.65 -9.01
N SER A 3 -19.83 -4.36 -9.35
CA SER A 3 -18.72 -3.56 -9.93
C SER A 3 -19.18 -2.15 -10.32
N GLU A 4 -19.48 -1.29 -9.34
CA GLU A 4 -19.69 0.15 -9.63
C GLU A 4 -18.35 0.91 -9.88
N GLY A 5 -17.24 0.18 -9.98
CA GLY A 5 -15.90 0.73 -10.21
C GLY A 5 -14.94 -0.29 -10.81
N ALA A 6 -13.66 0.10 -10.91
CA ALA A 6 -12.60 -0.75 -11.46
C ALA A 6 -12.49 -2.07 -10.67
N ASN A 7 -12.53 -3.19 -11.39
CA ASN A 7 -12.48 -4.53 -10.80
C ASN A 7 -11.05 -5.08 -10.63
N ASN A 8 -10.04 -4.28 -10.97
CA ASN A 8 -8.62 -4.61 -10.97
C ASN A 8 -7.77 -3.64 -10.15
N VAL A 9 -8.40 -2.82 -9.29
CA VAL A 9 -7.72 -1.83 -8.45
C VAL A 9 -8.01 -2.12 -6.99
N ALA A 10 -6.95 -2.32 -6.21
CA ALA A 10 -7.02 -2.40 -4.75
C ALA A 10 -6.53 -1.08 -4.14
N ILE A 11 -7.24 -0.57 -3.13
CA ILE A 11 -6.88 0.66 -2.41
C ILE A 11 -6.63 0.31 -0.94
N ALA A 12 -5.50 0.77 -0.41
CA ALA A 12 -5.18 0.70 1.00
C ALA A 12 -4.86 2.10 1.52
N LEU A 13 -5.43 2.45 2.67
CA LEU A 13 -5.24 3.75 3.31
C LEU A 13 -4.57 3.54 4.67
N PHE A 14 -3.53 4.34 4.94
CA PHE A 14 -2.80 4.32 6.20
C PHE A 14 -2.64 5.74 6.71
N THR A 15 -2.83 5.92 8.01
CA THR A 15 -2.63 7.21 8.68
C THR A 15 -1.31 7.20 9.43
N PHE A 16 -0.50 8.24 9.23
CA PHE A 16 0.75 8.44 9.95
C PHE A 16 0.77 9.84 10.57
N PRO A 17 1.36 10.01 11.78
CA PRO A 17 1.47 11.33 12.41
C PRO A 17 2.35 12.32 11.62
N SER A 18 3.25 11.82 10.77
CA SER A 18 4.13 12.64 9.92
C SER A 18 4.69 11.80 8.77
N LEU A 19 5.23 12.49 7.74
CA LEU A 19 5.94 11.84 6.64
C LEU A 19 7.17 11.07 7.13
N ALA A 20 7.86 11.56 8.16
CA ALA A 20 9.01 10.88 8.75
C ALA A 20 8.62 9.51 9.35
N LYS A 21 7.49 9.44 10.06
CA LYS A 21 6.99 8.17 10.62
C LYS A 21 6.56 7.18 9.54
N TYR A 22 6.00 7.68 8.45
CA TYR A 22 5.72 6.87 7.27
C TYR A 22 7.01 6.29 6.63
N GLU A 23 8.08 7.09 6.49
CA GLU A 23 9.35 6.63 5.93
C GLU A 23 10.06 5.62 6.83
N GLU A 24 9.98 5.79 8.16
CA GLU A 24 10.44 4.79 9.13
C GLU A 24 9.71 3.47 8.96
N TYR A 25 8.37 3.51 8.89
CA TYR A 25 7.53 2.33 8.63
C TYR A 25 7.92 1.64 7.32
N ARG A 26 8.09 2.40 6.24
CA ARG A 26 8.47 1.85 4.94
C ARG A 26 9.82 1.15 4.99
N LYS A 27 10.81 1.72 5.70
CA LYS A 27 12.12 1.08 5.87
C LYS A 27 12.01 -0.21 6.71
N ALA A 28 11.16 -0.21 7.72
CA ALA A 28 10.91 -1.39 8.55
C ALA A 28 10.21 -2.50 7.74
N SER A 29 9.23 -2.18 6.89
CA SER A 29 8.50 -3.17 6.09
C SER A 29 9.40 -3.94 5.12
N PHE A 30 10.51 -3.36 4.66
CA PHE A 30 11.48 -4.09 3.83
C PHE A 30 12.25 -5.18 4.59
N LYS A 31 12.25 -5.15 5.93
CA LYS A 31 12.93 -6.12 6.79
C LYS A 31 11.96 -7.11 7.45
N ASP A 32 10.66 -6.84 7.38
CA ASP A 32 9.63 -7.68 7.95
C ASP A 32 9.41 -8.94 7.09
N ALA A 33 9.40 -10.10 7.73
CA ALA A 33 9.36 -11.40 7.03
C ALA A 33 8.02 -11.62 6.30
N GLU A 34 6.91 -11.15 6.89
CA GLU A 34 5.58 -11.28 6.29
C GLU A 34 5.44 -10.35 5.09
N CYS A 35 5.92 -9.11 5.19
CA CYS A 35 5.97 -8.17 4.07
C CYS A 35 6.81 -8.72 2.90
N GLN A 36 7.97 -9.30 3.18
CA GLN A 36 8.81 -9.92 2.16
C GLN A 36 8.12 -11.11 1.49
N ALA A 37 7.38 -11.93 2.25
CA ALA A 37 6.61 -13.04 1.68
C ALA A 37 5.51 -12.53 0.74
N ALA A 38 4.80 -11.46 1.12
CA ALA A 38 3.78 -10.85 0.28
C ALA A 38 4.38 -10.25 -1.02
N PHE A 39 5.54 -9.59 -0.94
CA PHE A 39 6.22 -9.07 -2.14
C PHE A 39 6.67 -10.19 -3.08
N ARG A 40 7.24 -11.28 -2.55
CA ARG A 40 7.59 -12.46 -3.38
C ARG A 40 6.36 -13.05 -4.06
N TYR A 41 5.26 -13.21 -3.34
CA TYR A 41 4.01 -13.70 -3.93
C TYR A 41 3.52 -12.78 -5.06
N ALA A 42 3.59 -11.47 -4.87
CA ALA A 42 3.22 -10.50 -5.91
C ALA A 42 4.13 -10.59 -7.15
N GLU A 43 5.44 -10.80 -6.96
CA GLU A 43 6.41 -11.00 -8.04
C GLU A 43 6.17 -12.32 -8.80
N GLU A 44 5.99 -13.42 -8.07
CA GLU A 44 5.78 -14.77 -8.63
C GLU A 44 4.48 -14.86 -9.44
N THR A 45 3.40 -14.29 -8.91
CA THR A 45 2.08 -14.34 -9.57
C THR A 45 1.87 -13.21 -10.57
N ARG A 46 2.69 -12.14 -10.50
CA ARG A 46 2.52 -10.90 -11.25
C ARG A 46 1.11 -10.31 -11.12
N CYS A 47 0.50 -10.49 -9.95
CA CYS A 47 -0.87 -10.00 -9.68
C CYS A 47 -0.93 -8.48 -9.46
N VAL A 48 0.21 -7.83 -9.22
CA VAL A 48 0.34 -6.36 -9.11
C VAL A 48 1.00 -5.83 -10.37
N VAL A 49 0.24 -5.15 -11.22
CA VAL A 49 0.74 -4.54 -12.47
C VAL A 49 1.37 -3.16 -12.21
N SER A 50 0.77 -2.39 -11.31
CA SER A 50 1.26 -1.09 -10.88
C SER A 50 0.93 -0.86 -9.40
N CYS A 51 1.76 -0.08 -8.73
CA CYS A 51 1.52 0.36 -7.36
C CYS A 51 1.77 1.87 -7.29
N GLU A 52 0.70 2.63 -7.17
CA GLU A 52 0.75 4.08 -7.02
C GLU A 52 0.63 4.48 -5.55
N ARG A 53 1.16 5.67 -5.23
CA ARG A 53 1.14 6.18 -3.87
C ARG A 53 0.92 7.68 -3.86
N SER A 54 -0.09 8.09 -3.10
CA SER A 54 -0.48 9.48 -2.92
C SER A 54 -0.53 9.84 -1.44
N PHE A 55 -0.14 11.06 -1.10
CA PHE A 55 -0.27 11.60 0.25
C PHE A 55 -1.44 12.56 0.29
N MET A 56 -2.40 12.28 1.16
CA MET A 56 -3.58 13.10 1.36
C MET A 56 -3.48 13.82 2.70
N ARG A 57 -4.14 14.97 2.81
CA ARG A 57 -4.36 15.65 4.09
C ARG A 57 -5.85 15.56 4.42
N PRO A 58 -6.23 15.32 5.69
CA PRO A 58 -7.62 15.35 6.09
C PRO A 58 -8.20 16.75 5.81
N VAL A 59 -9.46 16.77 5.38
CA VAL A 59 -10.18 18.03 5.08
C VAL A 59 -10.68 18.72 6.35
N PHE A 60 -10.90 17.94 7.41
CA PHE A 60 -11.36 18.41 8.72
C PHE A 60 -10.29 18.16 9.79
N GLU A 61 -10.28 18.97 10.83
CA GLU A 61 -9.47 18.77 12.05
C GLU A 61 -10.05 17.69 12.97
#